data_AF-A0A4S0FYF5-F1
#
_entry.id   AF-A0A4S0FYF5-F1
#
_cell.length_a   1.000
_cell.length_b   1.000
_cell.length_c   1.000
_cell.angle_alpha   90.00
_cell.angle_beta   90.00
_cell.angle_gamma   90.00
#
_symmetry.space_group_name_H-M   'P 1'
#
loop_
_entity.id
_entity.type
_entity.pdbx_description
1 polymer ?
#
loop_
_entity_poly.entity_id
_entity_poly.type
_entity_poly.pdbx_seq_one_letter_code
_entity_poly.pdbx_strand_id
1 'polypeptide(L)' 'MKRIYVVGTADTKGEELAFLADAVTAAGGAVVRVDIGTRGATVPVDIPASEVAAHHAKGAAAVLG' A
#
# COMPACT_ATOMS: atom_id res chain seq x y z
N MET A 1 -1.25 4.80 -19.33
CA MET A 1 -2.22 5.53 -18.49
C MET A 1 -1.53 5.91 -17.19
N LYS A 2 -1.70 7.14 -16.69
CA LYS A 2 -1.05 7.61 -15.44
C LYS A 2 -1.80 7.05 -14.22
N ARG A 3 -1.09 6.79 -13.13
CA ARG A 3 -1.64 6.26 -11.86
C ARG A 3 -1.09 7.07 -10.69
N ILE A 4 -1.87 7.17 -9.61
CA ILE A 4 -1.47 7.76 -8.34
C ILE A 4 -1.37 6.63 -7.32
N TYR A 5 -0.20 6.52 -6.68
CA TYR A 5 0.01 5.53 -5.63
C TYR A 5 -0.29 6.16 -4.28
N VAL A 6 -1.24 5.57 -3.56
CA VAL A 6 -1.50 5.92 -2.16
C VAL A 6 -0.75 4.90 -1.31
N VAL A 7 0.40 5.33 -0.78
CA VAL A 7 1.37 4.47 -0.11
C VAL A 7 1.29 4.70 1.40
N GLY A 8 1.20 3.64 2.18
CA GLY A 8 1.26 3.75 3.64
C GLY A 8 1.28 2.39 4.35
N THR A 9 1.31 2.45 5.68
CA THR A 9 1.39 1.26 6.55
C THR A 9 -0.02 0.78 6.87
N ALA A 10 -0.57 -0.13 6.04
CA ALA A 10 -1.96 -0.57 6.15
C ALA A 10 -2.24 -1.41 7.42
N ASP A 11 -1.20 -1.85 8.12
CA ASP A 11 -1.29 -2.55 9.41
C ASP A 11 -1.62 -1.62 10.60
N THR A 12 -1.37 -0.32 10.46
CA THR A 12 -1.69 0.70 11.50
C THR A 12 -2.60 1.81 11.01
N LYS A 13 -2.68 2.03 9.70
CA LYS A 13 -3.37 3.17 9.08
C LYS A 13 -4.29 2.74 7.94
N GLY A 14 -4.91 1.56 8.06
CA GLY A 14 -5.73 1.03 6.98
C GLY A 14 -6.91 1.93 6.63
N GLU A 15 -7.63 2.44 7.62
CA GLU A 15 -8.80 3.31 7.41
C GLU A 15 -8.37 4.65 6.78
N GLU A 16 -7.27 5.25 7.24
CA GLU A 16 -6.74 6.50 6.70
C GLU A 16 -6.23 6.31 5.27
N LEU A 17 -5.60 5.18 4.97
CA LEU A 17 -5.14 4.82 3.62
C LEU A 17 -6.34 4.64 2.67
N ALA A 18 -7.39 3.97 3.13
CA ALA A 18 -8.63 3.82 2.37
C ALA A 18 -9.30 5.17 2.11
N PHE A 19 -9.40 6.04 3.13
CA PHE A 19 -9.94 7.39 2.99
C PHE A 19 -9.18 8.21 1.93
N LEU A 20 -7.85 8.21 1.96
CA LEU A 20 -7.04 8.91 0.97
C LEU A 20 -7.24 8.36 -0.45
N ALA A 21 -7.30 7.04 -0.60
CA ALA A 21 -7.57 6.40 -1.88
C ALA A 21 -8.95 6.77 -2.46
N ASP A 22 -9.96 6.81 -1.62
CA ASP A 22 -11.31 7.17 -2.03
C ASP A 22 -11.39 8.65 -2.39
N ALA A 23 -10.71 9.53 -1.64
CA ALA A 23 -10.61 10.95 -1.96
C ALA A 23 -9.91 11.21 -3.31
N VAL A 24 -8.81 10.51 -3.60
CA VAL A 24 -8.12 10.64 -4.90
C VAL A 24 -8.99 10.11 -6.04
N THR A 25 -9.72 9.01 -5.81
CA THR A 25 -10.67 8.46 -6.80
C THR A 25 -11.81 9.44 -7.07
N ALA A 26 -12.38 10.05 -6.03
CA ALA A 26 -13.44 11.05 -6.14
C ALA A 26 -12.99 12.32 -6.88
N ALA A 27 -11.69 12.67 -6.80
CA ALA A 27 -11.09 13.75 -7.58
C ALA A 27 -10.78 13.37 -9.05
N GLY A 28 -11.16 12.16 -9.49
CA GLY A 28 -10.92 11.66 -10.86
C GLY A 28 -9.54 11.02 -11.07
N GLY A 29 -8.79 10.77 -10.00
CA GLY A 29 -7.49 10.10 -10.05
C GLY A 29 -7.63 8.58 -10.16
N ALA A 30 -6.77 7.95 -10.98
CA ALA A 30 -6.63 6.50 -11.01
C ALA A 30 -5.70 6.03 -9.88
N VAL A 31 -6.25 5.47 -8.81
CA VAL A 31 -5.52 5.07 -7.60
C VAL A 31 -4.99 3.65 -7.66
N VAL A 32 -3.83 3.43 -7.03
CA VAL A 32 -3.32 2.13 -6.60
C VAL A 32 -2.91 2.23 -5.14
N ARG A 33 -3.52 1.43 -4.25
CA ARG A 33 -3.18 1.34 -2.82
C ARG A 33 -1.96 0.45 -2.64
N VAL A 34 -0.92 0.95 -1.98
CA VAL A 34 0.33 0.24 -1.73
C VAL A 34 0.58 0.14 -0.24
N ASP A 35 0.66 -1.09 0.26
CA ASP A 35 1.04 -1.34 1.64
C ASP A 35 2.57 -1.42 1.77
N ILE A 36 3.11 -0.68 2.75
CA ILE A 36 4.51 -0.73 3.19
C ILE A 36 4.62 -1.03 4.69
N GLY A 37 3.55 -1.52 5.31
CA GLY A 37 3.57 -2.04 6.68
C GLY A 37 4.43 -3.29 6.78
N THR A 38 4.81 -3.66 8.01
CA THR A 38 5.62 -4.86 8.29
C THR A 38 4.80 -5.98 8.94
N ARG A 39 3.47 -5.84 8.95
CA ARG A 39 2.48 -6.79 9.48
C ARG A 39 1.32 -6.89 8.50
N GLY A 40 0.29 -7.69 8.81
CA GLY A 40 -0.89 -7.83 7.96
C GLY A 40 -1.70 -6.54 7.85
N ALA A 41 -2.06 -6.16 6.61
CA ALA A 41 -2.94 -5.04 6.33
C ALA A 41 -4.32 -5.22 6.99
N THR A 42 -4.92 -4.12 7.46
CA THR A 42 -6.27 -4.12 8.05
C THR A 42 -7.37 -3.80 7.03
N VAL A 43 -6.99 -3.38 5.82
CA VAL A 43 -7.89 -3.06 4.70
C VAL A 43 -7.36 -3.67 3.39
N PRO A 44 -8.20 -3.83 2.35
CA PRO A 44 -7.73 -4.25 1.03
C PRO A 44 -6.72 -3.26 0.43
N VAL A 45 -5.66 -3.81 -0.17
CA VAL A 45 -4.63 -3.07 -0.91
C VAL A 45 -4.40 -3.72 -2.26
N ASP A 46 -3.97 -2.93 -3.24
CA ASP A 46 -3.72 -3.41 -4.61
C ASP A 46 -2.33 -4.05 -4.73
N ILE A 47 -1.34 -3.46 -4.03
CA ILE A 47 0.03 -3.98 -3.93
C ILE A 47 0.31 -4.28 -2.44
N PRO A 48 0.44 -5.55 -2.05
CA PRO A 48 0.69 -5.94 -0.66
C PRO A 48 2.15 -5.68 -0.25
N ALA A 49 2.39 -5.54 1.06
CA ALA A 49 3.74 -5.32 1.61
C ALA A 49 4.73 -6.42 1.21
N SER A 50 4.28 -7.66 1.04
CA SER A 50 5.11 -8.78 0.58
C SER A 50 5.65 -8.58 -0.84
N GLU A 51 4.86 -8.02 -1.75
CA GLU A 51 5.28 -7.71 -3.12
C GLU A 51 6.30 -6.58 -3.11
N VAL A 52 6.05 -5.51 -2.34
CA VAL A 52 7.02 -4.42 -2.16
C VAL A 52 8.34 -4.94 -1.58
N ALA A 53 8.26 -5.74 -0.51
CA ALA A 53 9.41 -6.30 0.18
C ALA A 53 10.23 -7.25 -0.71
N ALA A 54 9.60 -7.97 -1.63
CA ALA A 54 10.28 -8.86 -2.57
C ALA A 54 11.27 -8.13 -3.50
N HIS A 55 11.06 -6.83 -3.75
CA HIS A 55 11.96 -5.98 -4.53
C HIS A 55 13.14 -5.41 -3.73
N HIS A 56 13.20 -5.63 -2.42
CA HIS A 56 14.35 -5.25 -1.62
C HIS A 56 15.59 -6.08 -2.05
N ALA A 57 16.78 -5.47 -2.13
CA ALA A 57 17.99 -6.13 -2.62
C ALA A 57 18.41 -7.38 -1.82
N LYS A 58 17.91 -7.50 -0.58
CA LYS A 58 18.12 -8.67 0.30
C LYS A 58 16.89 -9.57 0.42
N GLY A 59 15.88 -9.37 -0.44
CA GLY A 59 14.60 -10.08 -0.43
C GLY A 59 13.66 -9.66 0.70
N ALA A 60 12.46 -10.25 0.70
CA ALA A 60 11.37 -9.88 1.60
C ALA A 60 11.66 -10.18 3.09
N ALA A 61 12.41 -11.25 3.40
CA ALA A 61 12.77 -11.60 4.77
C ALA A 61 13.60 -10.51 5.48
N ALA A 62 14.42 -9.77 4.72
CA ALA A 62 15.18 -8.64 5.28
C ALA A 62 14.30 -7.44 5.70
N VAL A 63 13.02 -7.45 5.31
CA VAL A 63 12.04 -6.38 5.60
C VAL A 63 10.96 -6.89 6.58
N LEU A 64 10.47 -8.11 6.38
CA LEU A 64 9.30 -8.64 7.09
C LEU A 64 9.63 -9.61 8.25
N GLY A 65 10.90 -10.04 8.38
CA GLY A 65 11.33 -10.98 9.42
C GLY A 65 11.17 -12.43 9.00
#